data_AF-A0A367LUW9-F1
#
_entry.id   AF-A0A367LUW9-F1
#
_cell.length_a   1.000
_cell.length_b   1.000
_cell.length_c   1.000
_cell.angle_alpha   90.00
_cell.angle_beta   90.00
_cell.angle_gamma   90.00
#
_symmetry.space_group_name_H-M   'P 1'
#
loop_
_entity.id
_entity.type
_entity.pdbx_description
1 polymer ?
#
loop_
_entity_poly.entity_id
_entity_poly.type
_entity_poly.pdbx_seq_one_letter_code
_entity_poly.pdbx_strand_id
1 'polypeptide(L)'
;PDPERLVSSRHCTILNRDGVYYLTDTSTNGVLLVNAGHRLRRGNSEPLQDGETVRLGEYDILVQLGHDIALPGSGNPQTDPFTSFDALMSRQAAGSAPA
;
A
#
# COMPACT_ATOMS: atom_id res chain seq x y z
N PRO A 1 17.15 9.32 -7.82
CA PRO A 1 17.72 10.38 -6.95
C PRO A 1 17.04 11.72 -7.28
N ASP A 2 16.39 12.36 -6.29
CA ASP A 2 15.69 13.65 -6.45
C ASP A 2 16.70 14.75 -6.90
N PRO A 3 16.57 15.29 -8.12
CA PRO A 3 17.50 16.27 -8.68
C PRO A 3 17.39 17.65 -7.99
N GLU A 4 16.25 17.97 -7.37
CA GLU A 4 16.00 19.26 -6.73
C GLU A 4 16.28 19.23 -5.21
N ARG A 5 16.53 18.05 -4.63
CA ARG A 5 16.78 17.82 -3.19
C ARG A 5 15.66 18.37 -2.29
N LEU A 6 14.44 18.47 -2.80
CA LEU A 6 13.30 18.92 -2.03
C LEU A 6 12.83 17.84 -1.05
N VAL A 7 13.13 16.57 -1.35
CA VAL A 7 12.83 15.42 -0.52
C VAL A 7 14.09 14.91 0.18
N SER A 8 14.12 15.04 1.50
CA SER A 8 15.17 14.43 2.33
C SER A 8 15.18 12.91 2.18
N SER A 9 16.36 12.28 2.27
CA SER A 9 16.51 10.82 2.20
C SER A 9 15.66 10.07 3.23
N ARG A 10 15.44 10.69 4.39
CA ARG A 10 14.44 10.31 5.39
C ARG A 10 13.51 11.50 5.59
N HIS A 11 12.40 11.51 4.87
CA HIS A 11 11.49 12.65 4.87
C HIS A 11 10.51 12.59 6.03
N CYS A 12 9.80 11.47 6.18
CA CYS A 12 8.91 11.22 7.30
C CYS A 12 9.01 9.75 7.73
N THR A 13 8.54 9.47 8.94
CA THR A 13 8.40 8.11 9.46
C THR A 13 6.93 7.86 9.77
N ILE A 14 6.44 6.67 9.44
CA ILE A 14 5.09 6.24 9.80
C ILE A 14 5.21 5.18 10.89
N LEU A 15 4.49 5.36 11.99
CA LEU A 15 4.47 4.43 13.11
C LEU A 15 3.04 4.00 13.41
N ASN A 16 2.80 2.70 13.54
CA ASN A 16 1.54 2.20 14.09
C ASN A 16 1.63 2.15 15.62
N ARG A 17 0.66 2.76 16.29
CA ARG A 17 0.51 2.73 17.74
C ARG A 17 -0.94 2.42 18.06
N ASP A 18 -1.18 1.26 18.67
CA ASP A 18 -2.51 0.82 19.10
C ASP A 18 -3.56 0.84 17.98
N GLY A 19 -3.15 0.51 16.74
CA GLY A 19 -4.03 0.49 15.57
C GLY A 19 -4.18 1.85 14.86
N VAL A 20 -3.61 2.92 15.42
CA VAL A 20 -3.58 4.25 14.80
C VAL A 20 -2.21 4.47 14.14
N TYR A 21 -2.21 4.91 12.89
CA TYR A 21 -0.98 5.29 12.21
C TYR A 21 -0.65 6.76 12.47
N TYR A 22 0.58 7.04 12.84
CA TYR A 22 1.10 8.39 13.05
C TYR A 22 2.20 8.67 12.03
N LEU A 23 2.16 9.85 11.41
CA LEU A 23 3.23 10.37 10.57
C LEU A 23 4.05 11.38 11.36
N THR A 24 5.33 11.12 11.50
CA THR A 24 6.32 12.04 12.07
C THR A 24 7.16 12.65 10.96
N ASP A 25 7.15 13.99 10.84
CA ASP A 25 8.01 14.68 9.89
C ASP A 25 9.46 14.72 10.38
N THR A 26 10.40 14.33 9.53
CA THR A 26 11.85 14.39 9.79
C THR A 26 12.59 15.24 8.76
N SER A 27 11.87 15.86 7.85
CA SER A 27 12.41 16.57 6.69
C SER A 27 12.85 17.99 7.02
N THR A 28 13.56 18.60 6.07
CA THR A 28 13.92 20.03 6.14
C THR A 28 12.76 20.93 5.73
N ASN A 29 11.97 20.50 4.74
CA ASN A 29 10.91 21.31 4.14
C ASN A 29 9.54 21.10 4.81
N GLY A 30 9.36 20.05 5.61
CA GLY A 30 8.07 19.72 6.20
C GLY A 30 7.16 18.94 5.28
N VAL A 31 6.19 18.26 5.90
CA VAL A 31 5.15 17.46 5.26
C VAL A 31 3.83 18.22 5.30
N LEU A 32 3.08 18.24 4.20
CA LEU A 32 1.73 18.81 4.17
C LEU A 32 0.68 17.68 4.11
N LEU A 33 -0.26 17.69 5.05
CA LEU A 33 -1.49 16.90 4.98
C LEU A 33 -2.52 17.74 4.23
N VAL A 34 -2.83 17.37 2.99
CA VAL A 34 -3.62 18.18 2.07
C VAL A 34 -5.08 18.26 2.50
N ASN A 35 -5.67 17.14 2.94
CA ASN A 35 -7.08 17.13 3.33
C ASN A 35 -7.26 17.78 4.70
N ALA A 36 -6.35 17.54 5.63
CA ALA A 36 -6.32 18.22 6.93
C ALA A 36 -5.93 19.70 6.82
N GLY A 37 -5.33 20.13 5.70
CA GLY A 37 -4.84 21.50 5.49
C GLY A 37 -3.69 21.88 6.44
N HIS A 38 -3.00 20.91 7.03
CA HIS A 38 -2.00 21.14 8.06
C HIS A 38 -0.60 20.76 7.58
N ARG A 39 0.39 21.65 7.79
CA ARG A 39 1.79 21.37 7.47
C ARG A 39 2.56 21.01 8.73
N LEU A 40 2.93 19.74 8.84
CA LEU A 40 3.83 19.28 9.88
C LEU A 40 5.20 19.95 9.75
N ARG A 41 5.81 20.20 10.91
CA ARG A 41 7.19 20.64 11.06
C ARG A 41 8.02 19.49 11.60
N ARG A 42 9.33 19.58 11.38
CA ARG A 42 10.29 18.56 11.80
C ARG A 42 10.15 18.23 13.28
N GLY A 43 9.92 16.96 13.58
CA GLY A 43 9.71 16.42 14.92
C GLY A 43 8.24 16.30 15.34
N ASN A 44 7.31 16.95 14.64
CA ASN A 44 5.88 16.84 14.94
C ASN A 44 5.32 15.54 14.38
N SER A 45 4.34 14.99 15.10
CA SER A 45 3.63 13.77 14.72
C SER A 45 2.14 14.02 14.69
N GLU A 46 1.48 13.62 13.60
CA GLU A 46 0.02 13.71 13.44
C GLU A 46 -0.56 12.33 13.11
N PRO A 47 -1.77 12.01 13.58
CA PRO A 47 -2.45 10.79 13.18
C PRO A 47 -2.84 10.87 11.70
N LEU A 48 -2.54 9.82 10.96
CA LEU A 48 -2.97 9.64 9.58
C LEU A 48 -4.41 9.15 9.55
N GLN A 49 -5.18 9.71 8.61
CA GLN A 49 -6.54 9.30 8.33
C GLN A 49 -6.61 8.57 6.98
N ASP A 50 -7.63 7.72 6.83
CA ASP A 50 -7.90 7.09 5.55
C ASP A 50 -8.26 8.14 4.48
N GLY A 51 -7.75 7.96 3.27
CA GLY A 51 -7.93 8.90 2.16
C GLY A 51 -7.10 10.19 2.26
N GLU A 52 -6.26 10.36 3.29
CA GLU A 52 -5.40 11.53 3.45
C GLU A 52 -4.39 11.63 2.29
N THR A 53 -4.07 12.84 1.84
CA THR A 53 -3.02 13.06 0.84
C THR A 53 -1.83 13.76 1.47
N VAL A 54 -0.71 13.05 1.51
CA VAL A 54 0.55 13.53 2.08
C VAL A 54 1.40 14.12 0.97
N ARG A 55 1.62 15.44 1.02
CA ARG A 55 2.46 16.16 0.07
C ARG A 55 3.87 16.39 0.62
N LEU A 56 4.87 15.87 -0.10
CA LEU A 56 6.30 15.94 0.21
C LEU A 56 7.02 16.66 -0.93
N GLY A 57 7.27 17.96 -0.80
CA GLY A 57 7.80 18.76 -1.91
C GLY A 57 6.82 18.78 -3.09
N GLU A 58 7.22 18.17 -4.21
CA GLU A 58 6.41 18.02 -5.43
C GLU A 58 5.63 16.70 -5.51
N TYR A 59 5.84 15.80 -4.56
CA TYR A 59 5.18 14.48 -4.56
C TYR A 59 3.91 14.49 -3.74
N ASP A 60 2.86 13.86 -4.28
CA ASP A 60 1.61 13.56 -3.57
C ASP A 60 1.47 12.06 -3.35
N ILE A 61 1.26 11.68 -2.09
CA ILE A 61 1.11 10.29 -1.67
C ILE A 61 -0.27 10.12 -1.05
N LEU A 62 -1.10 9.26 -1.65
CA LEU A 62 -2.41 8.91 -1.10
C LEU A 62 -2.24 7.86 0.02
N VAL A 63 -2.87 8.12 1.16
CA VAL A 63 -2.96 7.20 2.28
C VAL A 63 -4.26 6.41 2.17
N GLN A 64 -4.15 5.08 2.21
CA GLN A 64 -5.30 4.18 2.30
C GLN A 64 -5.11 3.28 3.52
N LEU A 65 -6.00 3.40 4.50
CA LEU A 65 -6.04 2.61 5.72
C LEU A 65 -7.22 1.63 5.61
N GLY A 66 -6.92 0.38 5.27
CA GLY A 66 -7.91 -0.69 5.14
C GLY A 66 -7.29 -2.07 5.39
N HIS A 67 -8.13 -3.07 5.68
CA HIS A 67 -7.69 -4.45 5.92
C HIS A 67 -7.52 -5.27 4.64
N ASP A 68 -7.85 -4.71 3.47
CA ASP A 68 -7.83 -5.43 2.20
C ASP A 68 -6.93 -4.73 1.19
N ILE A 69 -5.62 -4.67 1.46
CA ILE A 69 -4.68 -4.73 0.34
C ILE A 69 -4.70 -6.20 -0.11
N ALA A 70 -5.69 -6.55 -0.93
CA ALA A 70 -5.62 -7.76 -1.72
C ALA A 70 -4.43 -7.58 -2.67
N LEU A 71 -3.25 -8.01 -2.24
CA LEU A 71 -2.10 -8.11 -3.11
C LEU A 71 -2.55 -8.94 -4.31
N PRO A 72 -2.40 -8.44 -5.56
CA PRO A 72 -2.72 -9.24 -6.74
C PRO A 72 -1.80 -10.46 -6.74
N GLY A 73 -2.32 -11.60 -6.30
CA GLY A 73 -1.56 -12.83 -6.09
C GLY A 73 -1.80 -13.56 -4.75
N SER A 74 -2.53 -12.96 -3.80
CA SER A 74 -2.92 -13.65 -2.55
C SER A 74 -4.27 -14.38 -2.65
N GLY A 75 -4.80 -14.56 -3.85
CA GLY A 75 -5.92 -15.46 -4.09
C GLY A 75 -5.52 -16.88 -3.71
N ASN A 76 -6.34 -17.53 -2.91
CA ASN A 76 -6.16 -18.94 -2.57
C ASN A 76 -6.02 -19.74 -3.89
N PRO A 77 -4.90 -20.42 -4.18
CA PRO A 77 -4.66 -21.08 -5.48
C PRO A 77 -5.64 -22.21 -5.81
N GLN A 78 -6.60 -22.46 -4.92
CA GLN A 78 -7.65 -23.46 -5.06
C GLN A 78 -8.83 -23.00 -5.95
N THR A 79 -8.98 -21.70 -6.23
CA THR A 79 -10.14 -21.19 -7.00
C THR A 79 -9.89 -20.95 -8.49
N ASP A 80 -8.66 -21.13 -8.99
CA ASP A 80 -8.35 -20.89 -10.40
C ASP A 80 -8.60 -22.15 -11.26
N PRO A 81 -9.62 -22.16 -12.14
CA PRO A 81 -9.99 -23.35 -12.92
C PRO A 81 -8.93 -23.76 -13.97
N PHE A 82 -7.88 -22.96 -14.16
CA PHE A 82 -6.79 -23.24 -15.10
C PHE A 82 -5.49 -23.74 -14.45
N THR A 83 -5.36 -23.61 -13.13
CA THR A 83 -4.12 -23.97 -12.38
C THR A 83 -4.37 -24.97 -11.25
N SER A 84 -5.63 -25.23 -10.89
CA SER A 84 -5.99 -26.24 -9.88
C SER A 84 -5.62 -27.66 -10.31
N PHE A 85 -5.09 -28.45 -9.35
CA PHE A 85 -4.79 -29.87 -9.51
C PHE A 85 -6.01 -30.69 -9.96
N ASP A 86 -7.20 -30.34 -9.48
CA ASP A 86 -8.48 -30.97 -9.86
C ASP A 86 -8.80 -30.78 -11.36
N ALA A 87 -8.50 -29.60 -11.91
CA ALA A 87 -8.66 -29.32 -13.35
C ALA A 87 -7.66 -30.13 -14.22
N LEU A 88 -6.48 -30.42 -13.70
CA LEU A 88 -5.47 -31.28 -14.35
C LEU A 88 -5.94 -32.74 -14.42
N MET A 89 -6.53 -33.24 -13.34
CA MET A 89 -7.07 -34.61 -13.27
C MET A 89 -8.32 -34.79 -14.13
N SER A 90 -9.19 -33.77 -14.20
CA SER A 90 -10.39 -33.82 -15.05
C SER A 90 -10.08 -33.85 -16.55
N ARG A 91 -8.87 -33.45 -16.96
CA ARG A 91 -8.40 -33.48 -18.36
C ARG A 91 -7.90 -34.86 -18.79
N GLN A 92 -7.47 -35.70 -17.84
CA GLN A 92 -7.03 -37.08 -18.12
C GLN A 92 -8.17 -38.10 -18.13
N ALA A 93 -9.37 -37.73 -17.68
CA ALA A 93 -10.54 -38.62 -17.69
C ALA A 93 -11.34 -38.61 -19.02
N ALA A 94 -11.09 -37.65 -19.93
CA ALA A 94 -11.75 -37.59 -21.24
C ALA A 94 -11.04 -38.41 -22.33
N GLY A 95 -10.45 -39.54 -21.94
CA GLY A 95 -9.69 -40.43 -22.80
C GLY A 95 -10.06 -41.90 -22.64
N SER A 96 -11.34 -42.22 -22.44
CA SER A 96 -11.82 -43.59 -22.62
C SER A 96 -13.33 -43.64 -22.81
N ALA A 97 -13.76 -43.86 -24.05
CA ALA A 97 -15.08 -44.40 -24.39
C ALA A 97 -15.02 -45.05 -25.79
N PRO A 98 -15.88 -46.02 -26.14
CA PRO A 98 -15.46 -47.37 -26.53
C PRO A 98 -15.96 -47.84 -27.92
N ALA A 99 -15.57 -49.07 -28.27
CA ALA A 99 -16.00 -49.96 -29.37
C ALA A 99 -15.43 -49.69 -30.77
#